data_AF-A0A968P5Y7-F1
#
_entry.id   AF-A0A968P5Y7-F1
#
_cell.length_a   1.000
_cell.length_b   1.000
_cell.length_c   1.000
_cell.angle_alpha   90.00
_cell.angle_beta   90.00
_cell.angle_gamma   90.00
#
_symmetry.space_group_name_H-M   'P 1'
#
loop_
_entity.id
_entity.type
_entity.pdbx_description
1 polymer ?
#
loop_
_entity_poly.entity_id
_entity_poly.type
_entity_poly.pdbx_seq_one_letter_code
_entity_poly.pdbx_strand_id
1 'polypeptide(L)'
;MPFAALPRPDLPEQLLIDAYDIVQMPSAAILVPLIRRSAKRSHPAKELAIFAGPVFSPDDPRIESQERAPHAVEPWPLLGPIPHTADEARGILELYQKPLRLAALGFDARLDLLHGNQLRDYRILHFATHAVIDEEHPGRSQLVLSRYDRGGAALRGDLHLDELYTLDLPADLVVLSACRTALGQPVRGNGLVGLTHGFL
;
A
#
# COMPACT_ATOMS: atom_id res chain seq x y z
N MET A 1 7.25 -13.85 14.26
CA MET A 1 6.53 -15.15 14.34
C MET A 1 5.14 -14.97 13.77
N PRO A 2 4.70 -15.79 12.80
CA PRO A 2 3.34 -15.73 12.25
C PRO A 2 2.35 -16.37 13.23
N PHE A 3 1.96 -15.66 14.28
CA PHE A 3 1.10 -16.19 15.36
C PHE A 3 -0.21 -16.80 14.85
N ALA A 4 -0.80 -16.24 13.80
CA ALA A 4 -2.05 -16.73 13.22
C ALA A 4 -1.93 -18.14 12.59
N ALA A 5 -0.72 -18.54 12.21
CA ALA A 5 -0.43 -19.86 11.64
C ALA A 5 0.02 -20.89 12.70
N LEU A 6 -0.11 -20.57 13.99
CA LEU A 6 0.12 -21.56 15.04
C LEU A 6 -1.05 -22.54 15.11
N PRO A 7 -0.79 -23.83 15.40
CA PRO A 7 -1.85 -24.80 15.62
C PRO A 7 -2.62 -24.48 16.90
N ARG A 8 -3.91 -24.77 16.90
CA ARG A 8 -4.75 -24.66 18.10
C ARG A 8 -4.28 -25.66 19.18
N PRO A 9 -4.19 -25.24 20.46
CA PRO A 9 -3.78 -26.14 21.54
C PRO A 9 -4.73 -27.32 21.76
N ASP A 10 -6.02 -27.13 21.47
CA ASP A 10 -7.09 -28.11 21.64
C ASP A 10 -7.34 -28.97 20.39
N LEU A 11 -6.96 -28.48 19.20
CA LEU A 11 -7.18 -29.12 17.89
C LEU A 11 -5.99 -28.84 16.96
N PRO A 12 -4.87 -29.60 17.06
CA PRO A 12 -3.61 -29.27 16.38
C PRO A 12 -3.67 -29.23 14.84
N GLU A 13 -4.67 -29.90 14.24
CA GLU A 13 -4.93 -29.91 12.80
C GLU A 13 -5.59 -28.61 12.29
N GLN A 14 -6.05 -27.73 13.19
CA GLN A 14 -6.61 -26.43 12.86
C GLN A 14 -5.66 -25.32 13.27
N LEU A 15 -5.50 -24.32 12.42
CA LEU A 15 -4.71 -23.14 12.73
C LEU A 15 -5.53 -22.17 13.56
N LEU A 16 -4.87 -21.28 14.32
CA LEU A 16 -5.58 -20.26 15.09
C LEU A 16 -6.43 -19.35 14.20
N ILE A 17 -5.97 -19.05 12.98
CA ILE A 17 -6.72 -18.22 12.01
C ILE A 17 -8.04 -18.85 11.55
N ASP A 18 -8.20 -20.18 11.64
CA ASP A 18 -9.43 -20.85 11.21
C ASP A 18 -10.58 -20.67 12.21
N ALA A 19 -10.25 -20.30 13.45
CA ALA A 19 -11.20 -20.25 14.57
C ALA A 19 -11.32 -18.87 15.22
N TYR A 20 -10.34 -17.98 15.00
CA TYR A 20 -10.26 -16.70 15.69
C TYR A 20 -9.89 -15.56 14.73
N ASP A 21 -10.52 -14.41 14.94
CA ASP A 21 -10.08 -13.14 14.35
C ASP A 21 -8.83 -12.66 15.08
N ILE A 22 -7.69 -12.68 14.37
CA ILE A 22 -6.40 -12.29 14.95
C ILE A 22 -5.97 -10.94 14.38
N VAL A 23 -5.92 -9.94 15.26
CA VAL A 23 -5.45 -8.59 14.95
C VAL A 23 -4.14 -8.33 15.68
N GLN A 24 -3.14 -7.81 14.97
CA GLN A 24 -1.85 -7.41 15.54
C GLN A 24 -1.81 -5.89 15.67
N MET A 25 -1.44 -5.38 16.85
CA MET A 25 -1.29 -3.95 17.10
C MET A 25 0.09 -3.66 17.67
N PRO A 26 0.76 -2.57 17.23
CA PRO A 26 2.12 -2.26 17.68
C PRO A 26 2.17 -1.93 19.18
N SER A 27 1.14 -1.28 19.73
CA SER A 27 1.03 -0.99 21.15
C SER A 27 -0.41 -0.71 21.58
N ALA A 28 -0.70 -0.88 22.88
CA ALA A 28 -1.98 -0.47 23.46
C ALA A 28 -2.21 1.05 23.38
N ALA A 29 -1.13 1.84 23.41
CA ALA A 29 -1.17 3.29 23.29
C ALA A 29 -1.66 3.77 21.90
N ILE A 30 -1.45 2.97 20.86
CA ILE A 30 -1.99 3.21 19.51
C ILE A 30 -3.42 2.68 19.39
N LEU A 31 -3.71 1.51 19.98
CA LEU A 31 -5.04 0.89 19.90
C LEU A 31 -6.16 1.74 20.52
N VAL A 32 -5.95 2.31 21.72
CA VAL A 32 -7.00 3.05 22.43
C VAL A 32 -7.49 4.28 21.64
N PRO A 33 -6.60 5.16 21.13
CA PRO A 33 -7.00 6.24 20.22
C PRO A 33 -7.71 5.75 18.95
N LEU A 34 -7.25 4.66 18.32
CA LEU A 34 -7.86 4.11 17.11
C LEU A 34 -9.30 3.66 17.34
N ILE A 35 -9.57 2.93 18.44
CA ILE A 35 -10.93 2.51 18.82
C ILE A 35 -11.83 3.74 19.03
N ARG A 36 -11.34 4.76 19.77
CA ARG A 36 -12.10 5.98 20.04
C ARG A 36 -12.39 6.79 18.78
N ARG A 37 -11.45 6.84 17.82
CA ARG A 37 -11.61 7.53 16.54
C ARG A 37 -12.60 6.80 15.65
N SER A 38 -12.53 5.47 15.59
CA SER A 38 -13.47 4.62 14.84
C SER A 38 -14.91 4.83 15.28
N ALA A 39 -15.17 4.83 16.60
CA ALA A 39 -16.53 5.03 17.14
C ALA A 39 -17.16 6.41 16.85
N LYS A 40 -16.36 7.40 16.42
CA LYS A 40 -16.81 8.78 16.14
C LYS A 40 -16.68 9.17 14.67
N ARG A 41 -16.30 8.25 13.78
CA ARG A 41 -16.04 8.57 12.37
C ARG A 41 -17.35 8.74 11.59
N SER A 42 -17.40 9.78 10.77
CA SER A 42 -18.28 9.81 9.61
C SER A 42 -17.59 9.01 8.50
N HIS A 43 -18.28 8.03 7.94
CA HIS A 43 -17.71 7.22 6.87
C HIS A 43 -17.60 8.05 5.58
N PRO A 44 -16.46 7.98 4.87
CA PRO A 44 -16.33 8.53 3.54
C PRO A 44 -17.42 8.03 2.57
N ALA A 45 -17.82 8.87 1.62
CA ALA A 45 -18.96 8.59 0.74
C ALA A 45 -18.64 7.57 -0.37
N LYS A 46 -17.37 7.37 -0.71
CA LYS A 46 -16.91 6.39 -1.71
C LYS A 46 -16.29 5.20 -1.00
N GLU A 47 -16.32 4.05 -1.65
CA GLU A 47 -16.01 2.78 -1.01
C GLU A 47 -14.55 2.37 -1.23
N LEU A 48 -14.03 2.41 -2.46
CA LEU A 48 -12.77 1.76 -2.80
C LEU A 48 -11.88 2.62 -3.72
N ALA A 49 -10.62 2.82 -3.37
CA ALA A 49 -9.60 3.27 -4.31
C ALA A 49 -8.48 2.21 -4.43
N ILE A 50 -8.18 1.81 -5.68
CA ILE A 50 -7.14 0.84 -5.98
C ILE A 50 -6.02 1.49 -6.78
N PHE A 51 -4.78 1.25 -6.34
CA PHE A 51 -3.54 1.53 -7.05
C PHE A 51 -2.89 0.21 -7.41
N ALA A 52 -2.74 -0.10 -8.70
CA ALA A 52 -2.18 -1.40 -9.09
C ALA A 52 -1.41 -1.39 -10.42
N GLY A 53 -0.41 -2.26 -10.48
CA GLY A 53 0.44 -2.46 -11.65
C GLY A 53 1.12 -1.20 -12.20
N PRO A 54 1.71 -0.30 -11.38
CA PRO A 54 2.38 0.90 -11.87
C PRO A 54 3.52 0.61 -12.84
N VAL A 55 4.01 1.66 -13.51
CA VAL A 55 5.11 1.56 -14.48
C VAL A 55 6.41 2.06 -13.84
N PHE A 56 7.40 1.17 -13.74
CA PHE A 56 8.63 1.43 -12.98
C PHE A 56 9.88 1.70 -13.83
N SER A 57 9.84 1.32 -15.11
CA SER A 57 11.01 1.30 -16.00
C SER A 57 10.70 1.98 -17.33
N PRO A 58 11.69 2.68 -17.94
CA PRO A 58 11.53 3.27 -19.27
C PRO A 58 11.47 2.19 -20.38
N ASP A 59 11.88 0.96 -20.08
CA ASP A 59 11.79 -0.20 -20.99
C ASP A 59 10.48 -0.98 -20.86
N ASP A 60 9.51 -0.46 -20.10
CA ASP A 60 8.21 -1.11 -19.96
C ASP A 60 7.52 -1.23 -21.33
N PRO A 61 7.05 -2.42 -21.72
CA PRO A 61 6.46 -2.65 -23.05
C PRO A 61 5.17 -1.86 -23.30
N ARG A 62 4.58 -1.26 -22.25
CA ARG A 62 3.37 -0.43 -22.36
C ARG A 62 3.66 1.01 -22.81
N ILE A 63 4.92 1.46 -22.82
CA ILE A 63 5.32 2.81 -23.24
C ILE A 63 5.30 2.90 -24.77
N GLU A 64 4.62 3.91 -25.30
CA GLU A 64 4.38 4.07 -26.76
C GLU A 64 5.53 4.82 -27.47
N SER A 65 6.39 5.52 -26.73
CA SER A 65 7.48 6.35 -27.25
C SER A 65 8.72 5.54 -27.66
N GLN A 66 9.32 5.91 -28.82
CA GLN A 66 10.64 5.43 -29.24
C GLN A 66 11.80 6.21 -28.58
N GLU A 67 11.53 7.42 -28.07
CA GLU A 67 12.50 8.23 -27.33
C GLU A 67 12.41 7.86 -25.85
N ARG A 68 13.19 6.85 -25.46
CA ARG A 68 13.28 6.41 -24.07
C ARG A 68 13.99 7.48 -23.25
N ALA A 69 13.35 7.91 -22.16
CA ALA A 69 14.00 8.78 -21.19
C ALA A 69 15.30 8.11 -20.70
N PRO A 70 16.40 8.87 -20.51
CA PRO A 70 17.65 8.31 -20.00
C PRO A 70 17.38 7.60 -18.67
N HIS A 71 18.04 6.46 -18.45
CA HIS A 71 17.96 5.75 -17.18
C HIS A 71 18.35 6.71 -16.05
N ALA A 72 17.38 7.16 -15.26
CA ALA A 72 17.67 7.74 -13.97
C ALA A 72 18.33 6.62 -13.15
N VAL A 73 19.56 6.87 -12.69
CA VAL A 73 20.28 5.94 -11.82
C VAL A 73 19.58 5.95 -10.47
N GLU A 74 18.55 5.11 -10.35
CA GLU A 74 17.84 4.88 -9.12
C GLU A 74 18.70 3.99 -8.21
N PRO A 75 18.86 4.30 -6.90
CA PRO A 75 19.72 3.54 -5.99
C PRO A 75 19.32 2.09 -5.74
N TRP A 76 18.15 1.69 -6.23
CA TRP A 76 17.51 0.41 -5.96
C TRP A 76 17.40 -0.41 -7.24
N PRO A 77 17.40 -1.75 -7.15
CA PRO A 77 17.40 -2.61 -8.33
C PRO A 77 16.26 -2.23 -9.28
N LEU A 78 16.50 -2.36 -10.59
CA LEU A 78 15.49 -2.20 -11.63
C LEU A 78 14.22 -2.98 -11.23
N LEU A 79 13.19 -2.23 -10.83
CA LEU A 79 11.90 -2.81 -10.47
C LEU A 79 11.19 -3.21 -11.76
N GLY A 80 10.92 -4.50 -11.90
CA GLY A 80 10.08 -5.02 -12.97
C GLY A 80 8.59 -4.92 -12.64
N PRO A 81 7.70 -5.04 -13.64
CA PRO A 81 6.27 -5.19 -13.40
C PRO A 81 6.00 -6.37 -12.45
N ILE A 82 5.03 -6.21 -11.54
CA ILE A 82 4.57 -7.31 -10.69
C ILE A 82 3.43 -8.03 -11.42
N PRO A 83 3.63 -9.29 -11.86
CA PRO A 83 2.59 -10.04 -12.55
C PRO A 83 1.31 -10.11 -11.71
N HIS A 84 0.16 -10.17 -12.37
CA HIS A 84 -1.17 -10.34 -11.76
C HIS A 84 -1.69 -9.23 -10.85
N THR A 85 -0.91 -8.20 -10.51
CA THR A 85 -1.43 -7.04 -9.76
C THR A 85 -2.61 -6.35 -10.46
N ALA A 86 -2.58 -6.29 -11.80
CA ALA A 86 -3.70 -5.78 -12.58
C ALA A 86 -4.93 -6.72 -12.53
N ASP A 87 -4.73 -8.03 -12.42
CA ASP A 87 -5.81 -9.01 -12.34
C ASP A 87 -6.46 -9.00 -10.95
N GLU A 88 -5.64 -8.92 -9.89
CA GLU A 88 -6.08 -8.67 -8.51
C GLU A 88 -6.96 -7.43 -8.43
N ALA A 89 -6.47 -6.30 -8.97
CA ALA A 89 -7.22 -5.06 -8.99
C ALA A 89 -8.56 -5.17 -9.72
N ARG A 90 -8.60 -5.83 -10.89
CA ARG A 90 -9.84 -6.03 -11.64
C ARG A 90 -10.84 -6.87 -10.87
N GLY A 91 -10.40 -7.98 -10.27
CA GLY A 91 -11.26 -8.84 -9.47
C GLY A 91 -11.88 -8.12 -8.26
N ILE A 92 -11.09 -7.30 -7.56
CA ILE A 92 -11.62 -6.49 -6.45
C ILE A 92 -12.58 -5.42 -6.98
N LEU A 93 -12.20 -4.70 -8.05
CA LEU A 93 -13.03 -3.63 -8.61
C LEU A 93 -14.44 -4.14 -8.97
N GLU A 94 -14.57 -5.35 -9.52
CA GLU A 94 -15.85 -5.97 -9.89
C GLU A 94 -16.85 -6.08 -8.73
N LEU A 95 -16.38 -6.11 -7.48
CA LEU A 95 -17.23 -6.16 -6.29
C LEU A 95 -17.88 -4.81 -5.93
N TYR A 96 -17.41 -3.71 -6.51
CA TYR A 96 -17.81 -2.34 -6.16
C TYR A 96 -18.43 -1.60 -7.35
N GLN A 97 -19.42 -0.74 -7.09
CA GLN A 97 -20.08 0.04 -8.14
C GLN A 97 -19.26 1.25 -8.60
N LYS A 98 -19.45 1.67 -9.86
CA LYS A 98 -18.60 2.67 -10.53
C LYS A 98 -18.64 4.12 -10.01
N PRO A 99 -19.65 4.66 -9.29
CA PRO A 99 -19.45 5.98 -8.67
C PRO A 99 -18.69 5.88 -7.34
N LEU A 100 -18.64 4.70 -6.73
CA LEU A 100 -18.07 4.47 -5.40
C LEU A 100 -16.61 4.00 -5.46
N ARG A 101 -16.05 3.80 -6.66
CA ARG A 101 -14.70 3.25 -6.82
C ARG A 101 -13.77 4.11 -7.69
N LEU A 102 -12.48 4.10 -7.36
CA LEU A 102 -11.38 4.63 -8.17
C LEU A 102 -10.48 3.48 -8.60
N ALA A 103 -10.11 3.47 -9.89
CA ALA A 103 -9.13 2.54 -10.44
C ALA A 103 -7.95 3.34 -10.99
N ALA A 104 -6.85 3.37 -10.25
CA ALA A 104 -5.58 3.94 -10.65
C ALA A 104 -4.66 2.79 -11.07
N LEU A 105 -4.68 2.46 -12.37
CA LEU A 105 -4.00 1.28 -12.91
C LEU A 105 -2.88 1.70 -13.88
N GLY A 106 -1.75 0.97 -13.88
CA GLY A 106 -0.69 1.24 -14.84
C GLY A 106 -0.13 2.65 -14.70
N PHE A 107 -0.10 3.39 -15.80
CA PHE A 107 0.34 4.79 -15.85
C PHE A 107 -0.48 5.73 -14.97
N ASP A 108 -1.70 5.35 -14.60
CA ASP A 108 -2.60 6.18 -13.79
C ASP A 108 -2.41 5.93 -12.28
N ALA A 109 -1.65 4.91 -11.88
CA ALA A 109 -1.26 4.66 -10.50
C ALA A 109 -0.18 5.67 -10.06
N ARG A 110 -0.55 6.95 -9.95
CA ARG A 110 0.37 8.07 -9.75
C ARG A 110 0.33 8.63 -8.33
N LEU A 111 1.46 9.22 -7.91
CA LEU A 111 1.63 9.82 -6.59
C LEU A 111 0.75 11.05 -6.37
N ASP A 112 0.50 11.84 -7.41
CA ASP A 112 -0.34 13.05 -7.37
C ASP A 112 -1.78 12.79 -6.86
N LEU A 113 -2.33 11.60 -7.13
CA LEU A 113 -3.65 11.19 -6.63
C LEU A 113 -3.71 11.09 -5.09
N LEU A 114 -2.57 10.83 -4.42
CA LEU A 114 -2.49 10.80 -2.96
C LEU A 114 -2.43 12.20 -2.36
N HIS A 115 -1.79 13.15 -3.04
CA HIS A 115 -1.63 14.53 -2.56
C HIS A 115 -2.85 15.41 -2.87
N GLY A 116 -3.69 15.02 -3.85
CA GLY A 116 -4.86 15.77 -4.27
C GLY A 116 -6.07 15.73 -3.33
N ASN A 117 -5.95 15.22 -2.10
CA ASN A 117 -7.04 14.96 -1.14
C ASN A 117 -8.17 14.04 -1.65
N GLN A 118 -8.11 13.55 -2.89
CA GLN A 118 -9.13 12.72 -3.51
C GLN A 118 -9.37 11.41 -2.74
N LEU A 119 -8.32 10.87 -2.12
CA LEU A 119 -8.40 9.62 -1.36
C LEU A 119 -9.13 9.75 -0.02
N ARG A 120 -9.40 10.98 0.44
CA ARG A 120 -10.16 11.24 1.68
C ARG A 120 -11.58 10.71 1.62
N ASP A 121 -12.13 10.62 0.43
CA ASP A 121 -13.50 10.19 0.21
C ASP A 121 -13.64 8.67 0.14
N TYR A 122 -12.55 7.90 0.23
CA TYR A 122 -12.56 6.45 0.07
C TYR A 122 -12.38 5.72 1.40
N ARG A 123 -13.27 4.78 1.68
CA ARG A 123 -13.24 3.93 2.88
C ARG A 123 -12.14 2.89 2.85
N ILE A 124 -11.85 2.34 1.67
CA ILE A 124 -10.89 1.27 1.46
C ILE A 124 -9.84 1.76 0.47
N LEU A 125 -8.57 1.66 0.85
CA LEU A 125 -7.43 1.88 -0.05
C LEU A 125 -6.74 0.55 -0.28
N HIS A 126 -6.44 0.22 -1.53
CA HIS A 126 -5.70 -0.98 -1.89
C HIS A 126 -4.50 -0.61 -2.77
N PHE A 127 -3.30 -0.98 -2.32
CA PHE A 127 -2.05 -0.76 -3.05
C PHE A 127 -1.45 -2.12 -3.43
N ALA A 128 -1.47 -2.44 -4.72
CA ALA A 128 -0.83 -3.61 -5.32
C ALA A 128 0.40 -3.17 -6.11
N THR A 129 1.52 -2.97 -5.39
CA THR A 129 2.74 -2.36 -5.94
C THR A 129 4.01 -2.80 -5.20
N HIS A 130 5.18 -2.29 -5.59
CA HIS A 130 6.42 -2.51 -4.85
C HIS A 130 6.48 -1.66 -3.60
N ALA A 131 7.03 -2.25 -2.54
CA ALA A 131 7.47 -1.56 -1.36
C ALA A 131 8.97 -1.78 -1.20
N VAL A 132 9.68 -0.72 -0.85
CA VAL A 132 11.11 -0.79 -0.55
C VAL A 132 11.29 -0.39 0.91
N ILE A 133 11.97 -1.26 1.66
CA ILE A 133 12.19 -1.09 3.09
C ILE A 133 13.67 -0.76 3.30
N ASP A 134 13.93 0.38 3.93
CA ASP A 134 15.26 0.76 4.42
C ASP A 134 15.34 0.37 5.90
N GLU A 135 16.07 -0.69 6.18
CA GLU A 135 16.24 -1.25 7.53
C GLU A 135 17.12 -0.38 8.42
N GLU A 136 18.00 0.45 7.87
CA GLU A 136 18.85 1.36 8.65
C GLU A 136 18.14 2.68 8.94
N HIS A 137 17.36 3.16 7.98
CA HIS A 137 16.63 4.42 8.05
C HIS A 137 15.14 4.19 7.70
N PRO A 138 14.31 3.71 8.63
CA PRO A 138 12.91 3.34 8.35
C PRO A 138 12.09 4.42 7.64
N GLY A 139 12.33 5.70 7.94
CA GLY A 139 11.67 6.84 7.29
C GLY A 139 11.91 6.96 5.78
N ARG A 140 12.98 6.35 5.25
CA ARG A 140 13.28 6.30 3.80
C ARG A 140 12.55 5.16 3.08
N SER A 141 11.89 4.26 3.82
CA SER A 141 11.05 3.22 3.23
C SER A 141 9.94 3.87 2.40
N GLN A 142 9.55 3.26 1.29
CA GLN A 142 8.57 3.85 0.39
C GLN A 142 7.70 2.83 -0.33
N LEU A 143 6.50 3.26 -0.70
CA LEU A 143 5.71 2.63 -1.75
C LEU A 143 6.11 3.23 -3.10
N VAL A 144 6.29 2.37 -4.09
CA VAL A 144 6.66 2.80 -5.44
C VAL A 144 5.41 2.82 -6.29
N LEU A 145 5.08 3.95 -6.89
CA LEU A 145 3.98 4.17 -7.82
C LEU A 145 4.54 4.37 -9.23
N SER A 146 3.72 4.80 -10.18
CA SER A 146 4.17 4.98 -11.56
C SER A 146 5.25 6.06 -11.62
N ARG A 147 6.44 5.67 -12.09
CA ARG A 147 7.60 6.52 -12.32
C ARG A 147 7.69 7.01 -13.77
N TYR A 148 6.81 6.52 -14.63
CA TYR A 148 6.73 6.93 -16.03
C TYR A 148 5.28 7.16 -16.43
N ASP A 149 5.06 8.08 -17.36
CA ASP A 149 3.79 8.23 -18.06
C ASP A 149 3.75 7.43 -19.37
N ARG A 150 2.61 7.49 -20.07
CA ARG A 150 2.39 6.79 -21.35
C ARG A 150 3.37 7.23 -22.45
N GLY A 151 3.81 8.48 -22.40
CA GLY A 151 4.80 9.04 -23.32
C GLY A 151 6.25 8.69 -22.96
N GLY A 152 6.47 7.98 -21.84
CA GLY A 152 7.80 7.62 -21.38
C GLY A 152 8.52 8.74 -20.62
N ALA A 153 7.83 9.84 -20.28
CA ALA A 153 8.41 10.88 -19.45
C ALA A 153 8.51 10.40 -18.00
N ALA A 154 9.65 10.69 -17.37
CA ALA A 154 9.86 10.35 -15.97
C ALA A 154 8.97 11.20 -15.05
N LEU A 155 8.41 10.56 -14.04
CA LEU A 155 7.54 11.11 -13.02
C LEU A 155 8.11 10.74 -11.64
N ARG A 156 7.80 11.57 -10.64
CA ARG A 156 8.02 11.18 -9.25
C ARG A 156 6.98 10.14 -8.83
N GLY A 157 7.41 8.90 -8.59
CA GLY A 157 6.54 7.78 -8.20
C GLY A 157 6.68 7.35 -6.74
N ASP A 158 7.56 7.96 -5.96
CA ASP A 158 7.96 7.40 -4.67
C ASP A 158 7.24 8.07 -3.51
N LEU A 159 6.39 7.32 -2.82
CA LEU A 159 5.72 7.74 -1.58
C LEU A 159 6.53 7.27 -0.38
N HIS A 160 7.33 8.17 0.19
CA HIS A 160 8.14 7.86 1.37
C HIS A 160 7.29 7.77 2.65
N LEU A 161 7.79 7.06 3.65
CA LEU A 161 7.10 6.85 4.92
C LEU A 161 6.87 8.17 5.69
N ASP A 162 7.80 9.12 5.59
CA ASP A 162 7.66 10.45 6.18
C ASP A 162 6.52 11.27 5.55
N GLU A 163 6.35 11.20 4.24
CA GLU A 163 5.22 11.79 3.53
C GLU A 163 3.91 11.09 3.88
N LEU A 164 3.94 9.75 3.97
CA LEU A 164 2.78 8.95 4.33
C LEU A 164 2.20 9.37 5.70
N TYR A 165 3.04 9.68 6.70
CA TYR A 165 2.58 10.20 8.00
C TYR A 165 1.86 11.55 7.92
N THR A 166 2.05 12.30 6.84
CA THR A 166 1.41 13.62 6.63
C THR A 166 0.10 13.53 5.84
N LEU A 167 -0.20 12.38 5.23
CA LEU A 167 -1.42 12.20 4.46
C LEU A 167 -2.64 12.09 5.39
N ASP A 168 -3.68 12.88 5.10
CA ASP A 168 -4.96 12.73 5.78
C ASP A 168 -5.79 11.67 5.05
N LEU A 169 -5.62 10.41 5.46
CA LEU A 169 -6.34 9.26 4.92
C LEU A 169 -7.33 8.74 5.98
N PRO A 170 -8.59 9.21 6.01
CA PRO A 170 -9.63 8.73 6.93
C PRO A 170 -10.18 7.34 6.56
N ALA A 171 -9.38 6.50 5.88
CA ALA A 171 -9.78 5.16 5.46
C ALA A 171 -10.10 4.26 6.67
N ASP A 172 -11.08 3.39 6.47
CA ASP A 172 -11.45 2.31 7.40
C ASP A 172 -10.51 1.11 7.24
N LEU A 173 -9.98 0.89 6.02
CA LEU A 173 -9.07 -0.21 5.70
C LEU A 173 -8.02 0.24 4.67
N VAL A 174 -6.76 -0.12 4.91
CA VAL A 174 -5.69 -0.06 3.92
C VAL A 174 -5.13 -1.45 3.70
N VAL A 175 -5.12 -1.90 2.44
CA VAL A 175 -4.55 -3.18 2.02
C VAL A 175 -3.25 -2.91 1.26
N LEU A 176 -2.16 -3.54 1.71
CA LEU A 176 -0.85 -3.43 1.07
C LEU A 176 -0.45 -4.79 0.46
N SER A 177 -0.84 -5.01 -0.79
CA SER A 177 -0.38 -6.13 -1.62
C SER A 177 1.00 -5.77 -2.21
N ALA A 178 2.00 -5.73 -1.34
CA ALA A 178 3.33 -5.22 -1.68
C ALA A 178 4.45 -6.00 -0.97
N CYS A 179 5.61 -6.08 -1.61
CA CYS A 179 6.73 -6.88 -1.12
C CYS A 179 7.23 -6.38 0.24
N ARG A 180 7.46 -7.29 1.20
CA ARG A 180 8.11 -6.99 2.49
C ARG A 180 7.43 -5.89 3.34
N THR A 181 6.17 -5.53 3.10
CA THR A 181 5.46 -4.47 3.87
C THR A 181 5.20 -4.80 5.33
N ALA A 182 5.15 -6.09 5.68
CA ALA A 182 5.04 -6.55 7.06
C ALA A 182 6.39 -6.63 7.80
N LEU A 183 7.49 -6.26 7.14
CA LEU A 183 8.81 -6.17 7.76
C LEU A 183 9.06 -4.74 8.25
N GLY A 184 9.69 -4.62 9.42
CA GLY A 184 10.01 -3.35 10.06
C GLY A 184 11.07 -3.54 11.13
N GLN A 185 11.69 -2.45 11.56
CA GLN A 185 12.71 -2.48 12.61
C GLN A 185 12.07 -2.43 14.00
N PRO A 186 12.49 -3.26 14.96
CA PRO A 186 12.02 -3.16 16.33
C PRO A 186 12.56 -1.89 17.00
N VAL A 187 11.68 -0.91 17.22
CA VAL A 187 11.99 0.31 17.98
C VAL A 187 11.47 0.16 19.40
N ARG A 188 12.35 0.33 20.40
CA ARG A 188 11.97 0.29 21.82
C ARG A 188 10.84 1.29 22.10
N GLY A 189 9.72 0.80 22.62
CA GLY A 189 8.54 1.61 22.96
C GLY A 189 7.52 1.79 21.83
N ASN A 190 7.91 1.60 20.56
CA ASN A 190 7.03 1.82 19.40
C ASN A 190 6.70 0.52 18.61
N GLY A 191 7.31 -0.62 18.97
CA GLY A 191 7.10 -1.88 18.26
C GLY A 191 7.88 -1.93 16.94
N LEU A 192 7.42 -2.72 15.98
CA LEU A 192 8.01 -2.76 14.63
C LEU A 192 7.61 -1.49 13.86
N VAL A 193 8.59 -0.69 13.44
CA VAL A 193 8.40 0.46 12.56
C VAL A 193 8.66 0.02 11.12
N GLY A 194 7.62 0.06 10.30
CA GLY A 194 7.63 -0.26 8.87
C GLY A 194 6.49 0.47 8.15
N LEU A 195 6.27 0.19 6.87
CA LEU A 195 5.26 0.90 6.06
C LEU A 195 3.84 0.80 6.63
N THR A 196 3.49 -0.32 7.28
CA THR A 196 2.19 -0.49 7.96
C THR A 196 1.98 0.49 9.10
N HIS A 197 3.04 0.94 9.78
CA HIS A 197 2.96 1.97 10.82
C HIS A 197 2.59 3.34 10.25
N GLY A 198 2.94 3.63 9.00
CA GLY A 198 2.59 4.87 8.30
C GLY A 198 1.09 5.10 8.13
N PHE A 199 0.28 4.05 8.19
CA PHE A 199 -1.16 4.11 7.98
C PHE A 199 -2.00 4.09 9.28
N LEU A 200 -1.36 4.07 10.46
CA LEU A 200 -2.02 4.06 11.78
C LEU A 200 -2.11 5.48 12.37
#